data_AF-A0A1S9E1B3-F1
#
_entry.id   AF-A0A1S9E1B3-F1
#
_cell.length_a   1.000
_cell.length_b   1.000
_cell.length_c   1.000
_cell.angle_alpha   90.00
_cell.angle_beta   90.00
_cell.angle_gamma   90.00
#
_symmetry.space_group_name_H-M   'P 1'
#
loop_
_entity.id
_entity.type
_entity.pdbx_description
1 polymer ?
#
loop_
_entity_poly.entity_id
_entity_poly.type
_entity_poly.pdbx_seq_one_letter_code
_entity_poly.pdbx_strand_id
1 'polypeptide(L)'
;MADERIVLPSIAEIEASTDILSDPSRSVKVVRVRERFAVKVGTSIAPLEAENMQFVAANSKIPVIKVHDHFVDPETQKRYIIMDHVPGTDLQKLAPSLPENQKKTVSKRIREAPDELRRIPSKGILGT
;
A
#
# COMPACT_ATOMS: atom_id res chain seq x y z
N MET A 1 5.29 -15.11 22.26
CA MET A 1 4.36 -15.10 21.11
C MET A 1 5.11 -15.73 19.97
N ALA A 2 4.69 -16.90 19.49
CA ALA A 2 5.41 -17.61 18.44
C ALA A 2 5.46 -16.73 17.17
N ASP A 3 6.66 -16.58 16.61
CA ASP A 3 6.90 -15.92 15.33
C ASP A 3 6.23 -16.77 14.24
N GLU A 4 4.96 -16.49 13.96
CA GLU A 4 4.23 -17.12 12.87
C GLU A 4 4.93 -16.72 11.58
N ARG A 5 5.70 -17.66 11.01
CA ARG A 5 6.39 -17.46 9.74
C ARG A 5 5.36 -17.03 8.70
N ILE A 6 5.45 -15.76 8.28
CA ILE A 6 4.58 -15.20 7.25
C ILE A 6 4.93 -15.87 5.93
N VAL A 7 4.06 -16.76 5.45
CA VAL A 7 4.20 -17.39 4.14
C VAL A 7 3.58 -16.47 3.09
N LEU A 8 4.42 -15.89 2.24
CA LEU A 8 3.99 -15.01 1.16
C LEU A 8 3.27 -15.78 0.06
N PRO A 9 2.31 -15.16 -0.65
CA PRO A 9 1.66 -15.77 -1.81
C PRO A 9 2.65 -15.93 -2.96
N SER A 10 2.51 -17.02 -3.72
CA SER A 10 3.24 -17.23 -4.96
C SER A 10 2.68 -16.38 -6.11
N ILE A 11 3.46 -16.17 -7.17
CA ILE A 11 3.00 -15.48 -8.39
C ILE A 11 1.75 -16.15 -8.97
N ALA A 12 1.72 -17.48 -9.00
CA ALA A 12 0.57 -18.24 -9.50
C ALA A 12 -0.71 -17.94 -8.69
N GLU A 13 -0.60 -17.87 -7.36
CA GLU A 13 -1.74 -17.52 -6.49
C GLU A 13 -2.19 -16.06 -6.67
N ILE A 14 -1.24 -15.14 -6.88
CA ILE A 14 -1.53 -13.72 -7.13
C ILE A 14 -2.29 -13.57 -8.44
N GLU A 15 -1.77 -14.16 -9.53
CA GLU A 15 -2.36 -14.04 -10.88
C GLU A 15 -3.69 -14.81 -11.01
N ALA A 16 -3.89 -15.87 -10.21
CA ALA A 16 -5.15 -16.60 -10.15
C ALA A 16 -6.23 -15.92 -9.30
N SER A 17 -5.89 -14.86 -8.55
CA SER A 17 -6.87 -14.19 -7.69
C SER A 17 -7.95 -13.47 -8.50
N THR A 18 -9.21 -13.75 -8.16
CA THR A 18 -10.38 -13.10 -8.75
C THR A 18 -10.90 -11.93 -7.89
N ASP A 19 -10.36 -11.74 -6.68
CA ASP A 19 -10.71 -10.65 -5.77
C ASP A 19 -9.88 -9.42 -6.11
N ILE A 20 -10.36 -8.63 -7.07
CA ILE A 20 -9.70 -7.43 -7.58
C ILE A 20 -10.18 -6.21 -6.77
N LEU A 21 -9.24 -5.56 -6.07
CA LEU A 21 -9.49 -4.38 -5.23
C LEU A 21 -9.39 -3.05 -6.01
N SER A 22 -8.73 -3.07 -7.17
CA SER A 22 -8.59 -1.91 -8.05
C SER A 22 -9.63 -1.88 -9.16
N ASP A 23 -9.74 -0.75 -9.86
CA ASP A 23 -10.47 -0.68 -11.13
C ASP A 23 -9.87 -1.65 -12.16
N PRO A 24 -10.64 -2.61 -12.70
CA PRO A 24 -10.16 -3.62 -13.65
C PRO A 24 -9.64 -3.05 -14.98
N SER A 25 -10.02 -1.82 -15.34
CA SER A 25 -9.57 -1.14 -16.56
C SER A 25 -8.13 -0.61 -16.48
N ARG A 26 -7.54 -0.60 -15.28
CA ARG A 26 -6.18 -0.10 -15.07
C ARG A 26 -5.12 -1.12 -15.48
N SER A 27 -4.01 -0.61 -16.02
CA SER A 27 -2.83 -1.41 -16.38
C SER A 27 -2.10 -1.99 -15.16
N VAL A 28 -2.30 -1.38 -13.98
CA VAL A 28 -1.84 -1.88 -12.69
C VAL A 28 -3.05 -2.34 -11.89
N LYS A 29 -2.99 -3.58 -11.43
CA LYS A 29 -4.05 -4.21 -10.63
C LYS A 29 -3.62 -4.29 -9.17
N VAL A 30 -4.60 -4.27 -8.28
CA VAL A 30 -4.43 -4.67 -6.88
C VAL A 30 -5.37 -5.85 -6.65
N VAL A 31 -4.83 -6.98 -6.23
CA VAL A 31 -5.61 -8.19 -5.93
C VAL A 31 -5.48 -8.55 -4.46
N ARG A 32 -6.53 -9.11 -3.88
CA ARG A 32 -6.50 -9.67 -2.53
C ARG A 32 -6.13 -11.15 -2.59
N VAL A 33 -5.28 -11.60 -1.69
CA VAL A 33 -4.84 -13.01 -1.62
C VAL A 33 -4.88 -13.49 -0.17
N ARG A 34 -5.53 -14.65 0.06
CA ARG A 34 -5.68 -15.29 1.39
C ARG A 34 -6.26 -14.37 2.47
N GLU A 35 -7.11 -13.43 2.09
CA GLU A 35 -7.72 -12.39 2.94
C GLU A 35 -6.77 -11.41 3.66
N ARG A 36 -5.47 -11.74 3.71
CA ARG A 36 -4.41 -11.09 4.48
C ARG A 36 -3.55 -10.16 3.64
N PHE A 37 -3.37 -10.48 2.36
CA PHE A 37 -2.48 -9.72 1.48
C PHE A 37 -3.27 -8.93 0.46
N ALA A 38 -2.82 -7.70 0.21
CA ALA A 38 -3.12 -6.98 -1.00
C ALA A 38 -1.83 -6.96 -1.84
N VAL A 39 -1.93 -7.30 -3.12
CA VAL A 39 -0.77 -7.37 -4.01
C VAL A 39 -0.99 -6.44 -5.19
N LYS A 40 -0.13 -5.41 -5.30
CA LYS A 40 -0.11 -4.52 -6.46
C LYS A 40 0.76 -5.15 -7.53
N VAL A 41 0.22 -5.32 -8.73
CA VAL A 41 0.88 -5.99 -9.87
C VAL A 41 0.73 -5.19 -11.16
N GLY A 42 1.83 -5.02 -11.89
CA GLY A 42 1.82 -4.36 -13.20
C GLY A 42 3.22 -3.92 -13.66
N THR A 43 3.33 -3.60 -14.94
CA THR A 43 4.61 -3.18 -15.57
C THR A 43 4.94 -1.70 -15.36
N SER A 44 3.93 -0.87 -15.05
CA SER A 44 4.08 0.58 -14.86
C SER A 44 4.15 1.01 -13.39
N ILE A 45 4.38 0.08 -12.46
CA ILE A 45 4.59 0.42 -11.05
C ILE A 45 5.97 1.06 -10.87
N ALA A 46 6.00 2.22 -10.24
CA ALA A 46 7.23 2.96 -9.97
C ALA A 46 8.22 2.11 -9.16
N PRO A 47 9.52 2.08 -9.53
CA PRO A 47 10.52 1.26 -8.84
C PRO A 47 10.61 1.54 -7.33
N LEU A 48 10.50 2.81 -6.95
CA LEU A 48 10.66 3.27 -5.57
C LEU A 48 9.38 3.19 -4.73
N GLU A 49 8.26 2.68 -5.24
CA GLU A 49 6.98 2.72 -4.50
C GLU A 49 7.06 1.95 -3.17
N ALA A 50 7.57 0.72 -3.20
CA ALA A 50 7.73 -0.11 -2.01
C ALA A 50 8.79 0.45 -1.05
N GLU A 51 9.94 0.88 -1.58
CA GLU A 51 11.03 1.46 -0.82
C GLU A 51 10.61 2.76 -0.12
N ASN A 52 9.83 3.61 -0.80
CA ASN A 52 9.29 4.83 -0.20
C ASN A 52 8.30 4.51 0.93
N MET A 53 7.44 3.48 0.78
CA MET A 53 6.55 3.06 1.87
C MET A 53 7.33 2.56 3.08
N GLN A 54 8.36 1.72 2.87
CA GLN A 54 9.24 1.24 3.94
C GLN A 54 10.01 2.39 4.60
N PHE A 55 10.50 3.35 3.80
CA PHE A 55 11.18 4.54 4.30
C PHE A 55 10.27 5.38 5.18
N VAL A 56 9.05 5.67 4.74
CA VAL A 56 8.07 6.42 5.55
C VAL A 56 7.71 5.66 6.82
N ALA A 57 7.55 4.32 6.77
CA ALA A 57 7.28 3.49 7.94
C ALA A 57 8.39 3.58 8.99
N ALA A 58 9.65 3.59 8.55
CA ALA A 58 10.81 3.61 9.43
C ALA A 58 11.12 5.01 10.00
N ASN A 59 10.69 6.09 9.33
CA ASN A 59 11.10 7.45 9.64
C ASN A 59 9.95 8.38 10.07
N SER A 60 8.72 7.86 10.23
CA SER A 60 7.57 8.67 10.64
C SER A 60 6.58 7.88 11.49
N LYS A 61 5.66 8.59 12.14
CA LYS A 61 4.53 7.98 12.86
C LYS A 61 3.30 7.79 11.99
N ILE A 62 3.41 8.04 10.69
CA ILE A 62 2.27 7.92 9.77
C ILE A 62 1.96 6.44 9.60
N PRO A 63 0.69 6.04 9.78
CA PRO A 63 0.30 4.69 9.46
C PRO A 63 0.44 4.48 7.95
N VAL A 64 1.40 3.65 7.56
CA VAL A 64 1.55 3.15 6.20
C VAL A 64 1.34 1.64 6.19
N ILE A 65 0.87 1.12 5.07
CA ILE A 65 0.65 -0.32 4.91
C ILE A 65 2.01 -1.02 4.97
N LYS A 66 2.09 -2.11 5.74
CA LYS A 66 3.31 -2.91 5.83
C LYS A 66 3.57 -3.62 4.50
N VAL A 67 4.73 -3.36 3.91
CA VAL A 67 5.26 -4.11 2.77
C VAL A 67 5.99 -5.35 3.30
N HIS A 68 5.61 -6.52 2.82
CA HIS A 68 6.30 -7.78 3.14
C HIS A 68 7.39 -8.10 2.13
N ASP A 69 7.16 -7.83 0.85
CA ASP A 69 8.13 -8.07 -0.22
C ASP A 69 7.80 -7.23 -1.46
N HIS A 70 8.82 -6.98 -2.29
CA HIS A 70 8.64 -6.42 -3.61
C HIS A 70 9.72 -6.91 -4.59
N PHE A 71 9.31 -7.30 -5.79
CA PHE A 71 10.21 -7.83 -6.81
C PHE A 71 9.69 -7.59 -8.21
N VAL A 72 10.53 -7.85 -9.20
CA VAL A 72 10.17 -7.85 -10.63
C VAL A 72 10.28 -9.29 -11.12
N ASP A 73 9.22 -9.78 -11.75
CA ASP A 73 9.27 -11.06 -12.45
C ASP A 73 10.11 -10.91 -13.73
N PRO A 74 11.22 -11.66 -13.88
CA PRO A 74 12.09 -11.55 -15.05
C PRO A 74 11.39 -11.95 -16.35
N GLU A 75 10.38 -12.84 -16.32
CA GLU A 75 9.71 -13.32 -17.52
C GLU A 75 8.71 -12.31 -18.07
N THR A 76 7.86 -11.76 -17.19
CA THR A 76 6.80 -10.83 -17.61
C THR A 76 7.15 -9.36 -17.44
N GLN A 77 8.26 -9.05 -16.75
CA GLN A 77 8.67 -7.71 -16.34
C GLN A 77 7.61 -6.99 -15.47
N LYS A 78 6.64 -7.72 -14.93
CA LYS A 78 5.69 -7.19 -13.95
C LYS A 78 6.38 -6.99 -12.62
N ARG A 79 6.12 -5.85 -11.98
CA ARG A 79 6.48 -5.61 -10.59
C ARG A 79 5.37 -6.10 -9.68
N TYR A 80 5.75 -6.69 -8.56
CA TYR A 80 4.87 -7.14 -7.49
C TYR A 80 5.24 -6.40 -6.21
N ILE A 81 4.24 -5.88 -5.51
CA ILE A 81 4.39 -5.34 -4.15
C ILE A 81 3.39 -6.06 -3.27
N ILE A 82 3.88 -6.92 -2.38
CA ILE A 82 3.08 -7.70 -1.45
C ILE A 82 2.98 -6.92 -0.14
N MET A 83 1.76 -6.57 0.25
CA MET A 83 1.49 -5.72 1.41
C MET A 83 0.32 -6.25 2.24
N ASP A 84 0.18 -5.78 3.47
CA ASP A 84 -1.00 -6.08 4.29
C ASP A 84 -2.28 -5.59 3.60
N HIS A 85 -3.32 -6.43 3.60
CA HIS A 85 -4.66 -6.00 3.23
C HIS A 85 -5.28 -5.26 4.41
N VAL A 86 -5.59 -3.98 4.21
CA VAL A 86 -6.30 -3.16 5.20
C VAL A 86 -7.78 -3.11 4.84
N PRO A 87 -8.67 -3.78 5.59
CA PRO A 87 -10.09 -3.71 5.33
C PRO A 87 -10.61 -2.29 5.61
N GLY A 88 -11.39 -1.75 4.69
CA GLY A 88 -11.95 -0.41 4.86
C GLY A 88 -12.72 0.06 3.64
N THR A 89 -13.27 1.27 3.75
CA THR A 89 -14.02 1.94 2.69
C THR A 89 -13.32 3.24 2.34
N ASP A 90 -13.24 3.54 1.05
CA ASP A 90 -12.70 4.79 0.55
C ASP A 90 -13.35 5.99 1.24
N LEU A 91 -12.54 6.95 1.65
CA LEU A 91 -13.06 8.15 2.29
C LEU A 91 -14.02 8.92 1.36
N GLN A 92 -13.84 8.86 0.03
CA GLN A 92 -14.77 9.47 -0.92
C GLN A 92 -16.21 8.94 -0.75
N LYS A 93 -16.37 7.63 -0.52
CA LYS A 93 -17.67 6.99 -0.32
C LYS A 93 -18.20 7.26 1.09
N LEU A 94 -17.31 7.25 2.08
CA LEU A 94 -17.69 7.39 3.49
C LEU A 94 -18.01 8.84 3.87
N ALA A 95 -17.27 9.83 3.33
CA ALA A 95 -17.31 11.22 3.76
C ALA A 95 -18.71 11.87 3.79
N PRO A 96 -19.62 11.64 2.83
CA PRO A 96 -20.97 12.18 2.88
C PRO A 96 -21.77 11.71 4.11
N SER A 97 -21.54 10.47 4.55
CA SER A 97 -22.25 9.83 5.66
C SER A 97 -21.66 10.09 7.05
N LEU A 98 -20.46 10.69 7.12
CA LEU A 98 -19.79 10.92 8.40
C LEU A 98 -20.51 12.01 9.23
N PRO A 99 -20.79 11.74 10.52
CA PRO A 99 -21.19 12.77 11.47
C PRO A 99 -20.13 13.86 11.64
N GLU A 100 -20.55 15.06 12.04
CA GLU A 100 -19.66 16.24 12.11
C GLU A 100 -18.43 16.05 13.00
N ASN A 101 -18.59 15.38 14.15
CA ASN A 101 -17.46 15.04 15.03
C ASN A 101 -16.46 14.07 14.39
N GLN A 102 -16.94 13.12 13.58
CA GLN A 102 -16.10 12.18 12.84
C GLN A 102 -15.40 12.88 11.67
N LYS A 103 -16.10 13.77 10.94
CA LYS A 103 -15.50 14.61 9.89
C LYS A 103 -14.34 15.42 10.44
N LYS A 104 -14.53 16.12 11.56
CA LYS A 104 -13.45 16.87 12.23
C LYS A 104 -12.25 15.98 12.59
N THR A 105 -12.52 14.79 13.11
CA THR A 105 -11.48 13.82 13.47
C THR A 105 -10.70 13.34 12.25
N VAL A 106 -11.40 12.99 11.16
CA VAL A 106 -10.79 12.55 9.90
C VAL A 106 -9.99 13.68 9.26
N SER A 107 -10.53 14.90 9.17
CA SER A 107 -9.83 16.07 8.64
C SER A 107 -8.56 16.38 9.43
N LYS A 108 -8.61 16.27 10.77
CA LYS A 108 -7.43 16.42 11.62
C LYS A 108 -6.36 15.40 11.27
N ARG A 109 -6.70 14.11 11.18
CA ARG A 109 -5.75 13.03 10.81
C ARG A 109 -5.15 13.24 9.42
N ILE A 110 -5.96 13.65 8.44
CA ILE A 110 -5.50 13.95 7.08
C ILE A 110 -4.54 15.13 7.06
N ARG A 111 -4.74 16.14 7.92
CA ARG A 111 -3.82 17.27 8.04
C ARG A 111 -2.51 16.87 8.73
N GLU A 112 -2.60 16.07 9.78
CA GLU A 112 -1.43 15.64 10.56
C GLU A 112 -0.48 14.73 9.77
N ALA A 113 -1.00 13.89 8.86
CA ALA A 113 -0.18 13.00 8.04
C ALA A 113 0.87 13.73 7.16
N PRO A 114 0.51 14.69 6.28
CA PRO A 114 1.50 15.44 5.51
C PRO A 114 2.37 16.34 6.37
N ASP A 115 1.87 16.84 7.51
CA ASP A 115 2.70 17.60 8.46
C ASP A 115 3.82 16.71 9.03
N GLU A 116 3.52 15.45 9.35
CA GLU A 116 4.52 14.48 9.78
C GLU A 116 5.46 14.07 8.63
N LEU A 117 4.96 13.89 7.39
CA LEU A 117 5.81 13.58 6.23
C LEU A 117 6.86 14.68 6.01
N ARG A 118 6.46 15.95 6.13
CA ARG A 118 7.36 17.10 5.92
C ARG A 118 8.40 17.25 7.02
N ARG A 119 8.24 16.58 8.16
CA ARG A 119 9.26 16.56 9.24
C ARG A 119 10.37 15.57 8.97
N ILE A 120 10.19 14.63 8.04
CA ILE A 120 11.25 13.69 7.66
C ILE A 120 12.37 14.51 7.01
N PRO A 121 13.61 14.51 7.57
CA PRO A 121 14.70 15.27 6.99
C PRO A 121 14.97 14.83 5.55
N SER A 122 15.16 15.79 4.65
CA SER A 122 15.61 15.48 3.29
C SER A 122 17.04 14.94 3.35
N LYS A 123 17.30 13.79 2.74
CA LYS A 123 18.65 13.21 2.65
C LYS A 123 19.52 13.86 1.57
N GLY A 124 19.13 15.03 1.05
CA GLY A 124 19.64 15.57 -0.21
C GLY A 124 19.04 14.84 -1.42
N ILE A 125 19.20 15.42 -2.61
CA ILE A 125 18.63 14.90 -3.87
C ILE A 125 19.14 13.47 -4.12
N LEU A 126 18.24 12.49 -4.05
CA LEU A 126 18.46 11.14 -4.57
C LEU A 126 17.83 11.08 -5.96
N GLY A 127 18.59 11.54 -6.94
CA GLY A 127 18.23 11.56 -8.35
C GLY A 127 19.47 11.86 -9.18
N THR A 128 20.20 10.81 -9.54
CA THR A 128 21.18 10.79 -10.63
C THR A 128 20.60 10.02 -11.79
#